data_AF-A0A0R0M1R2-F1
#
_entry.id   AF-A0A0R0M1R2-F1
#
_cell.length_a   1.000
_cell.length_b   1.000
_cell.length_c   1.000
_cell.angle_alpha   90.00
_cell.angle_beta   90.00
_cell.angle_gamma   90.00
#
_symmetry.space_group_name_H-M   'P 1'
#
loop_
_entity.id
_entity.type
_entity.pdbx_description
1 polymer ?
#
loop_
_entity_poly.entity_id
_entity_poly.type
_entity_poly.pdbx_seq_one_letter_code
_entity_poly.pdbx_strand_id
1 'polypeptide(L)'
;MILIIEDFFTPHEKICKFLFLKREFSEIIKIDQDCYENLYKIQDNDVNFFIKQENFSVSDILKLEYYFEQIYRVDGDLLRFLNKKKRTKKLFHIKRDNSGITAIQEILENFNEEISEINLGKTNKPYMDAQEDDVVLYPSDEE
;
A
#
# COMPACT_ATOMS: atom_id res chain seq x y z
N MET A 1 4.21 3.15 -10.46
CA MET A 1 4.89 3.03 -9.14
C MET A 1 4.52 1.72 -8.44
N ILE A 2 5.44 1.15 -7.68
CA ILE A 2 5.22 -0.07 -6.86
C ILE A 2 5.41 0.27 -5.37
N LEU A 3 4.54 -0.26 -4.51
CA LEU A 3 4.69 -0.28 -3.06
C LEU A 3 4.90 -1.71 -2.56
N ILE A 4 5.89 -1.93 -1.71
CA ILE A 4 6.05 -3.13 -0.90
C ILE A 4 5.72 -2.79 0.55
N ILE A 5 4.80 -3.55 1.15
CA ILE A 5 4.48 -3.52 2.57
C ILE A 5 5.10 -4.79 3.16
N GLU A 6 6.27 -4.63 3.77
CA GLU A 6 7.04 -5.72 4.35
C GLU A 6 6.66 -5.97 5.81
N ASP A 7 6.88 -7.20 6.26
CA ASP A 7 6.92 -7.53 7.68
C ASP A 7 8.37 -7.76 8.13
N PHE A 8 8.57 -7.85 9.44
CA PHE A 8 9.89 -8.09 10.04
C PHE A 8 10.61 -9.33 9.49
N PHE A 9 9.87 -10.36 9.05
CA PHE A 9 10.44 -11.64 8.61
C PHE A 9 10.71 -11.70 7.10
N THR A 10 10.13 -10.79 6.33
CA THR A 10 10.10 -10.81 4.87
C THR A 10 10.48 -9.46 4.31
N PRO A 11 11.76 -9.07 4.45
CA PRO A 11 12.19 -7.76 4.01
C PRO A 11 12.14 -7.67 2.48
N HIS A 12 11.88 -6.46 1.98
CA HIS A 12 11.63 -6.15 0.59
C HIS A 12 12.79 -6.56 -0.31
N GLU A 13 14.04 -6.56 0.15
CA GLU A 13 15.18 -7.01 -0.64
C GLU A 13 15.04 -8.47 -1.06
N LYS A 14 14.46 -9.31 -0.18
CA LYS A 14 14.18 -10.72 -0.51
C LYS A 14 13.06 -10.81 -1.53
N ILE A 15 11.97 -10.05 -1.35
CA ILE A 15 10.87 -9.99 -2.32
C ILE A 15 11.39 -9.54 -3.69
N CYS A 16 12.24 -8.51 -3.71
CA CYS A 16 12.91 -8.01 -4.90
C CYS A 16 13.76 -9.05 -5.58
N LYS A 17 14.58 -9.77 -4.83
CA LYS A 17 15.41 -10.84 -5.39
C LYS A 17 14.60 -11.89 -6.16
N PHE A 18 13.38 -12.21 -5.72
CA PHE A 18 12.55 -13.24 -6.36
C PHE A 18 11.62 -12.70 -7.44
N LEU A 19 11.07 -11.50 -7.29
CA LEU A 19 10.00 -10.98 -8.15
C LEU A 19 10.42 -9.85 -9.08
N PHE A 20 11.50 -9.13 -8.75
CA PHE A 20 11.92 -7.94 -9.47
C PHE A 20 13.33 -8.10 -10.04
N LEU A 21 13.47 -7.92 -11.35
CA LEU A 21 14.79 -7.85 -11.98
C LEU A 21 15.41 -6.48 -11.67
N LYS A 22 16.25 -6.41 -10.63
CA LYS A 22 17.07 -5.24 -10.23
C LYS A 22 16.28 -3.92 -10.18
N ARG A 23 15.18 -3.88 -9.42
CA ARG A 23 14.50 -2.63 -9.09
C ARG A 23 15.04 -2.07 -7.78
N GLU A 24 15.23 -0.76 -7.74
CA GLU A 24 15.54 -0.05 -6.51
C GLU A 24 14.23 0.42 -5.86
N PHE A 25 14.22 0.35 -4.53
CA PHE A 25 13.10 0.74 -3.69
C PHE A 25 13.59 1.72 -2.63
N SER A 26 12.83 2.78 -2.41
CA SER A 26 13.09 3.76 -1.35
C SER A 26 12.19 3.50 -0.14
N GLU A 27 12.72 3.64 1.07
CA GLU A 27 11.93 3.50 2.30
C GLU A 27 11.08 4.75 2.53
N ILE A 28 9.79 4.57 2.84
CA ILE A 28 8.99 5.62 3.47
C ILE A 28 9.08 5.38 4.98
N ILE A 29 9.76 6.29 5.67
CA ILE A 29 10.01 6.20 7.12
C ILE A 29 8.92 6.93 7.92
N LYS A 30 8.31 7.94 7.31
CA LYS A 30 7.31 8.79 7.94
C LYS A 30 6.25 9.18 6.93
N ILE A 31 5.00 9.23 7.40
CA ILE A 31 3.84 9.68 6.64
C ILE A 31 3.37 10.97 7.27
N ASP A 32 3.57 12.07 6.54
CA ASP A 32 3.05 13.39 6.83
C ASP A 32 2.49 14.01 5.54
N GLN A 33 1.97 15.23 5.64
CA GLN A 33 1.36 15.92 4.50
C GLN A 33 2.36 16.07 3.33
N ASP A 34 3.63 16.37 3.63
CA ASP A 34 4.70 16.48 2.64
C ASP A 34 4.96 15.15 1.91
N CYS A 35 4.90 14.02 2.63
CA CYS A 35 5.01 12.69 2.03
C CYS A 35 3.98 12.50 0.90
N TYR A 36 2.71 12.81 1.15
CA TYR A 36 1.64 12.65 0.17
C TYR A 36 1.77 13.62 -1.01
N GLU A 37 2.16 14.87 -0.75
CA GLU A 37 2.44 15.83 -1.83
C GLU A 37 3.58 15.35 -2.72
N ASN A 38 4.63 14.78 -2.13
CA ASN A 38 5.77 14.27 -2.87
C ASN A 38 5.38 13.05 -3.70
N LEU A 39 4.62 12.10 -3.12
CA LEU A 39 4.09 10.95 -3.86
C LEU A 39 3.24 11.37 -5.05
N TYR A 40 2.44 12.43 -4.91
CA TYR A 40 1.66 12.99 -6.01
C TYR A 40 2.54 13.57 -7.13
N LYS A 41 3.59 14.31 -6.77
CA LYS A 41 4.50 14.96 -7.73
C LYS A 41 5.34 13.96 -8.53
N ILE A 42 5.65 12.79 -7.97
CA ILE A 42 6.52 11.78 -8.60
C ILE A 42 5.76 10.64 -9.27
N GLN A 43 4.44 10.78 -9.46
CA GLN A 43 3.58 9.71 -9.96
C GLN A 43 4.04 9.13 -11.32
N ASP A 44 4.70 9.96 -12.13
CA ASP A 44 5.21 9.61 -13.47
C ASP A 44 6.66 9.12 -13.50
N ASN A 45 7.39 9.10 -12.37
CA ASN A 45 8.85 8.93 -12.35
C ASN A 45 9.36 7.49 -12.12
N ASP A 46 8.53 6.45 -12.35
CA ASP A 46 8.93 5.02 -12.20
C ASP A 46 9.61 4.66 -10.86
N VAL A 47 9.40 5.47 -9.82
CA VAL A 47 9.98 5.24 -8.49
C VAL A 47 9.19 4.16 -7.75
N ASN A 48 9.90 3.29 -7.02
CA ASN A 48 9.31 2.23 -6.21
C ASN A 48 9.63 2.46 -4.73
N PHE A 49 8.71 2.06 -3.88
CA PHE A 49 8.77 2.35 -2.44
C PHE A 49 8.49 1.11 -1.62
N PHE A 50 9.01 1.10 -0.39
CA PHE A 50 8.64 0.11 0.60
C PHE A 50 8.35 0.76 1.96
N ILE A 51 7.56 0.06 2.77
CA ILE A 51 7.28 0.38 4.16
C ILE A 51 7.37 -0.87 5.02
N LYS A 52 7.80 -0.68 6.26
CA LYS A 52 7.72 -1.67 7.35
C LYS A 52 6.34 -1.57 8.00
N GLN A 53 5.53 -2.62 7.86
CA GLN A 53 4.14 -2.62 8.32
C GLN A 53 4.01 -2.25 9.80
N GLU A 54 4.96 -2.69 10.63
CA GLU A 54 5.00 -2.43 12.07
C GLU A 54 5.15 -0.95 12.45
N ASN A 55 5.65 -0.12 11.54
CA ASN A 55 5.90 1.31 11.80
C ASN A 55 4.69 2.20 11.51
N PHE A 56 3.62 1.64 10.93
CA PHE A 56 2.49 2.41 10.43
C PHE A 56 1.17 1.88 10.96
N SER A 57 0.23 2.79 11.20
CA SER A 57 -1.13 2.39 11.52
C SER A 57 -1.80 1.78 10.29
N VAL A 58 -2.83 0.97 10.51
CA VAL A 58 -3.65 0.40 9.42
C VAL A 58 -4.25 1.52 8.55
N SER A 59 -4.65 2.64 9.16
CA SER A 59 -5.19 3.81 8.46
C SER A 59 -4.16 4.40 7.50
N ASP A 60 -2.92 4.58 7.96
CA ASP A 60 -1.87 5.17 7.14
C ASP A 60 -1.46 4.25 5.99
N ILE A 61 -1.42 2.94 6.23
CA ILE A 61 -1.17 1.95 5.19
C ILE A 61 -2.26 2.01 4.11
N LEU A 62 -3.54 2.08 4.48
CA LEU A 62 -4.64 2.20 3.53
C LEU A 62 -4.55 3.50 2.71
N LYS A 63 -4.20 4.62 3.37
CA LYS A 63 -3.95 5.89 2.68
C LYS A 63 -2.78 5.77 1.71
N LEU A 64 -1.66 5.15 2.10
CA LEU A 64 -0.54 4.94 1.19
C LEU A 64 -0.94 4.09 0.01
N GLU A 65 -1.57 2.94 0.24
CA GLU A 65 -2.02 2.03 -0.80
C GLU A 65 -2.76 2.79 -1.89
N TYR A 66 -3.62 3.77 -1.56
CA TYR A 66 -4.34 4.63 -2.52
C TYR A 66 -3.44 5.19 -3.64
N TYR A 67 -2.25 5.70 -3.32
CA TYR A 67 -1.34 6.39 -4.25
C TYR A 67 -0.57 5.45 -5.17
N PHE A 68 -0.55 4.14 -4.91
CA PHE A 68 0.22 3.17 -5.67
C PHE A 68 -0.64 2.32 -6.61
N GLU A 69 -0.12 2.10 -7.82
CA GLU A 69 -0.78 1.25 -8.83
C GLU A 69 -0.59 -0.24 -8.56
N GLN A 70 0.59 -0.61 -8.06
CA GLN A 70 0.98 -1.97 -7.78
C GLN A 70 1.40 -2.07 -6.32
N ILE A 71 0.77 -2.97 -5.58
CA ILE A 71 1.00 -3.15 -4.15
C ILE A 71 1.34 -4.62 -3.92
N TYR A 72 2.40 -4.83 -3.15
CA TYR A 72 2.82 -6.13 -2.64
C TYR A 72 2.76 -6.08 -1.13
N ARG A 73 1.91 -6.89 -0.51
CA ARG A 73 1.72 -6.91 0.94
C ARG A 73 2.04 -8.28 1.50
N VAL A 74 2.96 -8.31 2.46
CA VAL A 74 3.29 -9.52 3.20
C VAL A 74 2.29 -9.71 4.33
N ASP A 75 1.70 -10.90 4.40
CA ASP A 75 0.85 -11.33 5.51
C ASP A 75 1.32 -12.74 5.93
N GLY A 76 2.33 -12.82 6.81
CA GLY A 76 2.89 -14.09 7.27
C GLY A 76 3.62 -14.86 6.17
N ASP A 77 3.18 -16.07 5.84
CA ASP A 77 3.73 -16.87 4.74
C ASP A 77 3.12 -16.53 3.36
N LEU A 78 2.27 -15.52 3.30
CA LEU A 78 1.61 -15.09 2.08
C LEU A 78 2.11 -13.72 1.62
N LEU A 79 2.22 -13.56 0.32
CA LEU A 79 2.44 -12.28 -0.34
C LEU A 79 1.28 -12.00 -1.28
N ARG A 80 0.50 -10.97 -0.97
CA ARG A 80 -0.62 -10.51 -1.79
C ARG A 80 -0.14 -9.46 -2.77
N PHE A 81 -0.49 -9.63 -4.03
CA PHE A 81 -0.25 -8.66 -5.08
C PHE A 81 -1.56 -8.07 -5.58
N LEU A 82 -1.61 -6.75 -5.65
CA LEU A 82 -2.70 -6.00 -6.26
C LEU A 82 -2.14 -5.11 -7.37
N ASN A 83 -2.71 -5.21 -8.57
CA ASN A 83 -2.49 -4.26 -9.65
C ASN A 83 -3.81 -3.55 -9.95
N LYS A 84 -3.92 -2.28 -9.54
CA LYS A 84 -5.13 -1.48 -9.72
C LYS A 84 -5.40 -1.15 -11.19
N LYS A 85 -4.34 -0.88 -11.95
CA LYS A 85 -4.44 -0.52 -13.38
C LYS A 85 -4.99 -1.67 -14.22
N LYS A 86 -4.53 -2.90 -13.94
CA LYS A 86 -4.97 -4.11 -14.64
C LYS A 86 -6.16 -4.81 -13.95
N ARG A 87 -6.56 -4.33 -12.77
CA ARG A 87 -7.56 -4.98 -11.90
C ARG A 87 -7.26 -6.46 -11.62
N THR A 88 -5.99 -6.78 -11.41
CA THR A 88 -5.55 -8.16 -11.13
C THR A 88 -5.10 -8.30 -9.70
N LYS A 89 -5.55 -9.37 -9.03
CA LYS A 89 -4.99 -9.84 -7.76
C LYS A 89 -4.21 -11.12 -8.01
N LYS A 90 -3.09 -11.30 -7.32
CA LYS A 90 -2.35 -12.57 -7.28
C LYS A 90 -1.96 -12.88 -5.84
N LEU A 91 -1.83 -14.15 -5.53
CA LEU A 91 -1.33 -14.62 -4.24
C LEU A 91 -0.06 -15.42 -4.46
N PHE A 92 0.94 -15.21 -3.62
CA PHE A 92 2.16 -15.98 -3.63
C PHE A 92 2.39 -16.61 -2.26
N HIS A 93 2.88 -17.84 -2.26
CA HIS A 93 3.37 -18.51 -1.07
C HIS A 93 4.87 -18.22 -0.89
N ILE A 94 5.24 -17.71 0.28
CA ILE A 94 6.62 -17.46 0.69
C ILE A 94 7.13 -18.75 1.36
N LYS A 95 8.01 -19.47 0.67
CA LYS A 95 8.67 -20.66 1.22
C LYS A 95 9.88 -20.26 2.05
N ARG A 96 9.96 -20.80 3.26
CA ARG A 96 11.04 -20.54 4.22
C ARG A 96 11.70 -21.84 4.65
N ASP A 97 13.00 -21.77 4.93
CA ASP A 97 13.78 -22.80 5.61
C ASP A 97 14.61 -22.19 6.75
N ASN A 98 15.51 -22.97 7.35
CA ASN A 98 16.38 -22.51 8.44
C ASN A 98 17.34 -21.37 8.04
N SER A 99 17.51 -21.09 6.74
CA SER A 99 18.34 -20.02 6.18
C SER A 99 17.54 -18.77 5.76
N GLY A 100 16.21 -18.83 5.87
CA GLY A 100 15.29 -17.74 5.53
C GLY A 100 14.42 -18.07 4.32
N ILE A 101 14.11 -17.06 3.49
CA ILE A 101 13.22 -17.22 2.33
C ILE A 101 13.96 -17.91 1.19
N THR A 102 13.44 -19.06 0.75
CA THR A 102 14.01 -19.89 -0.32
C THR A 102 13.33 -19.69 -1.66
N ALA A 103 12.03 -19.38 -1.66
CA ALA A 103 11.28 -19.12 -2.88
C ALA A 103 10.00 -18.31 -2.60
N ILE A 104 9.54 -17.58 -3.61
CA ILE A 104 8.21 -16.98 -3.66
C ILE A 104 7.51 -17.57 -4.88
N GLN A 105 6.42 -18.31 -4.67
CA GLN A 105 5.74 -19.07 -5.72
C GLN A 105 4.30 -18.60 -5.88
N GLU A 106 3.89 -18.29 -7.11
CA GLU A 106 2.51 -17.91 -7.41
C GLU A 106 1.57 -19.08 -7.13
N ILE A 107 0.52 -18.82 -6.37
CA ILE A 107 -0.58 -19.74 -6.16
C ILE A 107 -1.55 -19.54 -7.32
N LEU A 108 -1.61 -20.53 -8.21
CA LEU A 108 -2.43 -20.50 -9.43
C LEU A 108 -3.92 -20.81 -9.17
N GLU A 109 -4.31 -21.05 -7.92
CA GLU A 109 -5.71 -21.28 -7.59
C GLU A 109 -6.54 -20.03 -7.87
N ASN A 110 -7.69 -20.22 -8.51
CA ASN A 110 -8.65 -19.18 -8.83
C ASN A 110 -9.20 -18.55 -7.54
N PHE A 111 -8.47 -17.62 -6.94
CA PHE A 111 -9.03 -16.62 -6.03
C PHE A 111 -9.91 -15.68 -6.84
N ASN A 112 -11.04 -16.21 -7.31
CA ASN A 112 -12.21 -15.44 -7.70
C ASN A 112 -12.85 -14.91 -6.41
N GLU A 113 -12.15 -14.04 -5.70
CA GLU A 113 -12.89 -12.98 -5.01
C GLU A 113 -13.40 -12.07 -6.12
N GLU A 114 -14.62 -12.38 -6.58
CA GLU A 114 -15.47 -11.39 -7.23
C GLU A 114 -15.29 -10.09 -6.46
N ILE A 115 -15.05 -9.02 -7.21
CA ILE A 115 -15.02 -7.66 -6.69
C ILE A 115 -16.44 -7.41 -6.16
N SER A 116 -16.72 -7.86 -4.95
CA SER A 116 -17.71 -7.21 -4.13
C SER A 116 -17.21 -5.78 -4.01
N GLU A 117 -18.09 -4.85 -4.39
CA GLU A 117 -17.87 -3.42 -4.53
C GLU A 117 -17.58 -2.73 -3.19
N ILE A 118 -16.72 -3.32 -2.38
CA ILE A 118 -16.26 -2.78 -1.12
C ILE A 118 -14.99 -1.98 -1.46
N ASN A 119 -15.20 -0.69 -1.75
CA ASN A 119 -14.21 0.39 -1.83
C ASN A 119 -13.60 0.74 -3.20
N LEU A 120 -14.32 0.51 -4.31
CA LEU A 120 -13.99 1.14 -5.61
C LEU A 120 -15.09 2.07 -6.14
N GLY A 121 -16.10 2.39 -5.32
CA GLY A 121 -17.15 3.36 -5.62
C GLY A 121 -16.96 4.64 -4.80
N LYS A 122 -16.82 5.76 -5.52
CA LYS A 122 -16.62 7.15 -5.06
C LYS A 122 -15.16 7.52 -4.81
N THR A 123 -14.56 8.05 -5.88
CA THR A 123 -13.70 9.23 -5.86
C THR A 123 -14.04 10.17 -4.70
N ASN A 124 -13.36 10.00 -3.57
CA ASN A 124 -13.02 11.10 -2.71
C ASN A 124 -11.50 11.19 -2.77
N LYS A 125 -11.00 12.25 -3.41
CA LYS A 125 -9.73 12.86 -2.97
C LYS A 125 -9.77 12.94 -1.44
N PRO A 126 -8.64 12.87 -0.72
CA PRO A 126 -8.64 13.05 0.72
C PRO A 126 -9.19 14.46 1.05
N TYR A 127 -10.51 14.53 1.25
CA TYR A 127 -11.25 15.63 1.86
C TYR A 127 -11.28 15.45 3.39
N MET A 128 -10.41 14.60 3.93
CA MET A 128 -10.37 14.29 5.36
C MET A 128 -9.65 15.36 6.18
N ASP A 129 -8.91 16.27 5.54
CA ASP A 129 -8.26 17.40 6.23
C ASP A 129 -9.13 18.67 6.23
N ALA A 130 -10.32 18.65 5.63
CA ALA A 130 -11.20 19.82 5.49
C ALA A 130 -12.35 19.88 6.51
N GLN A 131 -12.38 19.00 7.53
CA GLN A 131 -13.47 18.95 8.51
C GLN A 131 -13.03 19.14 9.97
N GLU A 132 -11.82 19.61 10.24
CA GLU A 132 -11.39 19.90 11.62
C GLU A 132 -11.51 21.37 12.07
N ASP A 133 -11.96 22.31 11.21
CA ASP A 133 -12.07 23.74 11.58
C ASP A 133 -13.38 24.43 11.15
N ASP A 134 -14.51 23.72 11.10
CA ASP A 134 -15.82 24.40 11.09
C ASP A 134 -16.15 24.85 12.52
N VAL A 135 -15.62 26.01 12.90
CA VAL A 135 -16.11 26.78 14.05
C VAL A 135 -17.58 27.10 13.77
N VAL A 136 -18.48 26.36 14.44
CA VAL A 136 -19.91 26.63 14.44
C VAL A 136 -20.14 27.98 15.13
N LEU A 137 -20.17 29.06 14.36
CA LEU A 137 -20.71 30.34 14.81
C LEU A 137 -22.23 30.18 14.88
N TYR A 138 -22.76 29.92 16.06
CA TYR A 138 -24.18 30.12 16.31
C TYR A 138 -24.49 31.60 16.10
N PRO A 139 -25.49 31.97 15.30
CA PRO A 139 -26.05 33.32 15.39
C PRO A 139 -26.57 33.46 16.82
N SER A 140 -25.97 34.38 17.58
CA SER A 140 -26.58 34.89 18.80
C SER A 140 -27.88 35.56 18.37
N ASP A 141 -29.01 34.90 18.62
CA ASP A 141 -30.30 35.58 18.55
C ASP A 141 -30.25 36.71 19.60
N GLU A 142 -30.23 37.94 19.08
CA GLU A 142 -30.52 39.16 19.83
C GLU A 142 -31.97 39.10 20.30
N GLU A 143 -32.20 38.98 21.61
CA GLU A 143 -33.31 39.61 22.33
C GLU A 143 -32.85 40.11 23.72
#